data_AF-A0A3D9HA38-F1
#
_entry.id   AF-A0A3D9HA38-F1
#
_cell.length_a   1.000
_cell.length_b   1.000
_cell.length_c   1.000
_cell.angle_alpha   90.00
_cell.angle_beta   90.00
_cell.angle_gamma   90.00
#
_symmetry.space_group_name_H-M   'P 1'
#
loop_
_entity.id
_entity.type
_entity.pdbx_description
1 polymer ?
#
loop_
_entity_poly.entity_id
_entity_poly.type
_entity_poly.pdbx_seq_one_letter_code
_entity_poly.pdbx_strand_id
1 'polypeptide(L)' 'MIFNNIILFIGPWQYVIIGLAILLLFGGKKIPELMKGLGSGIKEFKDASKEKDSPENKE' A
#
# COMPACT_ATOMS: atom_id res chain seq x y z
N MET A 1 0.86 -13.04 -28.34
CA MET A 1 2.34 -12.89 -28.37
C MET A 1 2.82 -11.44 -28.28
N ILE A 2 2.03 -10.45 -28.74
CA ILE A 2 2.39 -9.01 -28.63
C ILE A 2 2.38 -8.52 -27.16
N PHE A 3 1.40 -8.97 -26.37
CA PHE A 3 1.22 -8.56 -24.97
C PHE A 3 2.39 -8.96 -24.05
N ASN A 4 3.01 -10.11 -24.31
CA ASN A 4 4.10 -10.63 -23.47
C ASN A 4 5.42 -9.87 -23.67
N ASN A 5 5.64 -9.33 -24.87
CA ASN A 5 6.82 -8.53 -25.18
C ASN A 5 6.74 -7.11 -24.58
N ILE A 6 5.53 -6.57 -24.43
CA ILE A 6 5.31 -5.30 -23.73
C ILE A 6 5.72 -5.43 -22.26
N ILE A 7 5.38 -6.56 -21.61
CA ILE A 7 5.74 -6.83 -20.22
C ILE A 7 7.24 -7.01 -20.03
N LEU A 8 7.94 -7.61 -21.01
CA LEU A 8 9.40 -7.80 -20.98
C LEU A 8 10.19 -6.51 -21.25
N PHE A 9 9.59 -5.55 -21.96
CA PHE A 9 10.11 -4.19 -22.19
C PHE A 9 9.62 -3.17 -21.15
N ILE A 10 8.85 -3.58 -20.13
CA ILE A 10 8.53 -2.74 -18.97
C ILE A 10 9.77 -2.67 -18.08
N GLY A 11 10.70 -1.82 -18.50
CA GLY A 11 11.86 -1.46 -17.71
C GLY A 11 11.46 -0.60 -16.49
N PRO A 12 12.40 -0.33 -15.57
CA PRO A 12 12.16 0.56 -14.43
C PRO A 12 11.60 1.93 -14.85
N TRP A 13 11.84 2.35 -16.09
CA TRP A 13 11.36 3.62 -16.64
C TRP A 13 9.83 3.75 -16.70
N GLN A 14 9.07 2.70 -17.06
CA GLN A 14 7.60 2.78 -17.05
C GLN A 14 7.06 2.94 -15.62
N TYR A 15 7.65 2.25 -14.64
CA TYR A 15 7.24 2.39 -13.24
C TYR A 15 7.49 3.82 -12.72
N VAL A 16 8.59 4.46 -13.14
CA VAL A 16 8.86 5.86 -12.82
C VAL A 16 7.79 6.76 -13.44
N ILE A 17 7.44 6.58 -14.72
CA ILE A 17 6.41 7.39 -15.40
C ILE A 17 5.04 7.23 -14.72
N ILE A 18 4.65 6.00 -14.38
CA ILE A 18 3.40 5.72 -13.66
C ILE A 18 3.41 6.35 -12.27
N GLY A 19 4.53 6.20 -11.54
CA GLY A 19 4.73 6.84 -10.24
C GLY A 19 4.60 8.37 -10.35
N LEU A 20 5.18 8.98 -11.38
CA LEU A 20 5.09 10.41 -11.63
C LEU A 20 3.67 10.86 -11.98
N ALA A 21 2.94 10.08 -12.79
CA ALA A 21 1.55 10.37 -13.12
C ALA A 21 0.66 10.35 -11.87
N ILE A 22 0.80 9.32 -11.02
CA ILE A 22 0.12 9.23 -9.73
C ILE A 22 0.53 10.41 -8.83
N LEU A 23 1.81 10.77 -8.81
CA LEU A 23 2.33 11.90 -8.05
C LEU A 23 1.75 13.24 -8.49
N LEU A 24 1.50 13.44 -9.80
CA LEU A 24 0.89 14.66 -10.33
C LEU A 24 -0.62 14.71 -10.02
N LEU A 25 -1.32 13.57 -10.10
CA LEU A 25 -2.75 13.50 -9.84
C LEU A 25 -3.09 13.66 -8.34
N PHE A 26 -2.33 13.01 -7.48
CA PHE A 26 -2.58 13.02 -6.04
C PHE A 26 -1.72 14.06 -5.29
N GLY A 27 -0.59 14.48 -5.86
CA GLY A 27 0.41 15.31 -5.19
C GLY A 27 1.35 14.49 -4.31
N GLY A 28 2.63 14.85 -4.29
CA GLY A 28 3.65 14.09 -3.53
C GLY A 28 3.49 14.07 -2.02
N LYS A 29 2.63 14.92 -1.47
CA LYS A 29 2.30 14.92 -0.03
C LYS A 29 1.11 14.03 0.33
N LYS A 30 0.18 13.77 -0.59
CA LYS A 30 -1.03 12.99 -0.27
C LYS A 30 -0.78 11.49 -0.19
N ILE A 31 0.07 10.94 -1.06
CA ILE A 31 0.45 9.51 -1.00
C ILE A 31 0.98 9.11 0.39
N PRO A 32 2.00 9.80 0.97
CA PRO A 32 2.49 9.44 2.29
C PRO A 32 1.50 9.73 3.43
N GLU A 33 0.65 10.75 3.29
CA GLU A 33 -0.40 11.07 4.26
C GLU A 33 -1.49 9.99 4.31
N LEU A 34 -1.93 9.51 3.13
CA LEU A 34 -2.85 8.38 3.01
C LEU A 34 -2.23 7.08 3.52
N MET A 35 -0.96 6.80 3.22
CA MET A 35 -0.25 5.63 3.74
C MET A 35 -0.11 5.66 5.27
N LYS A 36 0.16 6.83 5.86
CA LYS A 36 0.18 7.00 7.32
C LYS A 36 -1.19 6.76 7.93
N GLY A 37 -2.24 7.34 7.35
CA GLY A 37 -3.63 7.13 7.80
C GLY A 37 -4.08 5.67 7.72
N LEU A 38 -3.85 5.02 6.57
CA LEU A 38 -4.12 3.59 6.38
C LEU A 38 -3.29 2.71 7.31
N GLY A 39 -1.99 3.03 7.49
CA GLY A 39 -1.10 2.29 8.36
C GLY A 39 -1.55 2.33 9.84
N SER A 40 -1.93 3.51 10.33
CA SER A 40 -2.51 3.66 11.67
C SER A 40 -3.82 2.89 11.82
N GLY A 41 -4.74 3.00 10.85
CA GLY A 41 -6.01 2.28 10.88
C GLY A 41 -5.84 0.76 10.86
N ILE A 42 -4.93 0.23 10.03
CA ILE A 42 -4.62 -1.21 9.99
C ILE A 42 -3.99 -1.66 11.32
N LYS A 43 -3.13 -0.83 11.93
CA LYS A 43 -2.52 -1.12 13.22
C LYS A 43 -3.57 -1.21 14.33
N GLU A 44 -4.44 -0.21 14.44
CA GLU A 44 -5.55 -0.19 15.40
C GLU A 44 -6.51 -1.37 15.19
N PHE A 45 -6.81 -1.71 13.94
CA PHE A 45 -7.67 -2.86 13.61
C PHE A 45 -7.03 -4.19 14.02
N LYS A 46 -5.70 -4.32 13.85
CA LYS A 46 -4.94 -5.50 14.26
C LYS A 46 -4.85 -5.62 15.77
N ASP A 47 -4.62 -4.52 16.48
CA ASP A 47 -4.52 -4.49 17.93
C ASP A 47 -5.88 -4.85 18.58
N ALA A 48 -6.97 -4.27 18.09
CA ALA A 48 -8.33 -4.59 18.55
C ALA A 48 -8.78 -6.02 18.20
N SER A 49 -8.27 -6.60 17.10
CA SER A 49 -8.53 -8.01 16.76
C SER A 49 -7.74 -8.96 17.65
N LYS A 50 -6.48 -8.63 17.99
CA LYS A 50 -5.65 -9.42 18.89
C LYS A 50 -6.21 -9.51 20.30
N GLU A 51 -6.79 -8.43 20.81
CA GLU A 51 -7.40 -8.40 22.14
C GLU A 51 -8.64 -9.32 22.24
N LYS A 52 -9.30 -9.60 21.11
CA LYS A 52 -10.41 -10.56 21.02
C LYS A 52 -9.96 -12.02 20.86
N ASP A 53 -8.76 -12.25 20.32
CA ASP A 53 -8.20 -13.59 20.08
C ASP A 53 -7.26 -14.08 21.20
N SER A 54 -6.95 -13.23 22.19
CA SER A 54 -6.28 -13.70 23.40
C SER A 54 -7.28 -14.51 24.23
N PRO A 55 -7.07 -15.83 24.43
CA PRO A 55 -7.86 -16.58 25.37
C PRO A 55 -7.65 -15.93 26.74
N GLU A 56 -8.76 -15.64 27.39
CA GLU A 56 -8.86 -15.35 28.80
C GLU A 56 -8.17 -16.49 29.58
N ASN A 57 -6.85 -16.39 29.78
CA ASN A 57 -6.17 -17.14 30.82
C ASN A 57 -6.41 -16.37 32.12
N LYS A 58 -7.63 -16.48 32.62
CA LYS A 58 -7.95 -16.31 34.02
C LYS A 58 -7.70 -17.66 34.69
N GLU A 59 -6.66 -17.66 35.53
CA GLU A 59 -6.38 -18.58 36.65
C GLU A 59 -6.08 -20.06 36.34
#